data_AF-A0A081D9A3-F1
#
_entry.id   AF-A0A081D9A3-F1
#
_cell.length_a   1.000
_cell.length_b   1.000
_cell.length_c   1.000
_cell.angle_alpha   90.00
_cell.angle_beta   90.00
_cell.angle_gamma   90.00
#
_symmetry.space_group_name_H-M   'P 1'
#
loop_
_entity.id
_entity.type
_entity.pdbx_description
1 polymer ?
#
loop_
_entity_poly.entity_id
_entity_poly.type
_entity_poly.pdbx_seq_one_letter_code
_entity_poly.pdbx_strand_id
1 'polypeptide(L)' 'MVEPTIAITLTDNWIQLNLRYIVDYKKRRITKHELQQQIQQAILETDGLVSLASTTFEIIKMPTTSIQVTTPTQD' A
#
# COMPACT_ATOMS: atom_id res chain seq x y z
N MET A 1 18.28 -19.67 -10.52
CA MET A 1 17.39 -18.50 -10.72
C MET A 1 16.31 -18.55 -9.65
N VAL A 2 15.83 -17.43 -9.12
CA VAL A 2 14.69 -17.45 -8.18
C VAL A 2 13.42 -17.34 -9.02
N GLU A 3 12.53 -18.30 -8.87
CA GLU A 3 11.24 -18.30 -9.58
C GLU A 3 10.33 -17.18 -9.06
N PRO A 4 9.51 -16.58 -9.92
CA PRO A 4 8.43 -15.71 -9.47
C PRO A 4 7.52 -16.45 -8.50
N THR A 5 7.07 -15.79 -7.43
CA THR A 5 6.22 -16.41 -6.40
C THR A 5 5.13 -15.44 -5.98
N ILE A 6 3.98 -15.99 -5.61
CA ILE A 6 2.84 -15.25 -5.08
C ILE A 6 2.56 -15.75 -3.67
N ALA A 7 2.45 -14.84 -2.71
CA ALA A 7 1.95 -15.11 -1.38
C ALA A 7 0.59 -14.43 -1.19
N ILE A 8 -0.35 -15.11 -0.54
CA ILE A 8 -1.73 -14.67 -0.38
C ILE A 8 -2.02 -14.54 1.12
N THR A 9 -2.58 -13.39 1.51
CA THR A 9 -3.10 -13.16 2.86
C THR A 9 -4.57 -12.80 2.76
N LEU A 10 -5.43 -13.54 3.45
CA LEU A 10 -6.87 -13.29 3.52
C LEU A 10 -7.17 -12.41 4.74
N THR A 11 -7.91 -11.32 4.55
CA THR A 11 -8.50 -10.52 5.63
C THR A 11 -10.02 -10.68 5.63
N ASP A 12 -10.70 -10.00 6.56
CA ASP A 12 -12.15 -9.93 6.67
C ASP A 12 -12.82 -9.17 5.51
N ASN A 13 -12.08 -8.28 4.85
CA ASN A 13 -12.61 -7.33 3.86
C ASN A 13 -11.90 -7.33 2.50
N TRP A 14 -10.68 -7.87 2.39
CA TRP A 14 -10.00 -8.02 1.10
C TRP A 14 -9.01 -9.19 1.11
N ILE A 15 -8.50 -9.52 -0.07
CA ILE A 15 -7.39 -10.45 -0.24
C ILE A 15 -6.16 -9.63 -0.61
N GLN A 16 -5.06 -9.80 0.13
CA GLN A 16 -3.78 -9.21 -0.21
C GLN A 16 -2.92 -10.21 -0.97
N LEU A 17 -2.46 -9.81 -2.16
CA LEU A 17 -1.55 -10.58 -3.00
C LEU A 17 -0.15 -9.93 -2.97
N ASN A 18 0.86 -10.69 -2.54
CA ASN A 18 2.25 -10.26 -2.51
C ASN A 18 3.02 -10.97 -3.63
N LEU A 19 3.38 -10.23 -4.67
CA LEU A 19 4.12 -10.75 -5.82
C LEU A 19 5.62 -10.55 -5.67
N ARG A 20 6.40 -11.62 -5.78
CA ARG A 20 7.87 -11.59 -5.89
C ARG A 20 8.27 -12.01 -7.29
N TYR A 21 9.10 -11.21 -7.96
CA TYR A 21 9.61 -11.49 -9.29
C TYR A 21 10.99 -10.86 -9.47
N ILE A 22 11.81 -11.43 -10.37
CA ILE A 22 13.13 -10.90 -10.71
C ILE A 22 13.04 -10.15 -12.04
N VAL A 23 13.66 -8.98 -12.10
CA VAL A 23 13.78 -8.15 -13.30
C VAL A 23 15.18 -7.58 -13.41
N ASP A 24 15.59 -7.30 -14.64
CA ASP A 24 16.75 -6.47 -14.90
C ASP A 24 16.59 -5.12 -14.22
N TYR A 25 17.66 -4.68 -13.52
CA TYR A 25 17.66 -3.45 -12.75
C TYR A 25 17.17 -2.23 -13.56
N LYS A 26 17.64 -2.11 -14.81
CA LYS A 26 17.28 -1.00 -15.71
C LYS A 26 15.80 -1.00 -16.11
N LYS A 27 15.15 -2.17 -16.11
CA LYS A 27 13.74 -2.34 -16.53
C LYS A 27 12.77 -2.39 -15.36
N ARG A 28 13.23 -2.27 -14.12
CA ARG A 28 12.41 -2.45 -12.92
C ARG A 28 11.15 -1.58 -12.91
N ARG A 29 11.29 -0.29 -13.24
CA ARG A 29 10.14 0.65 -13.24
C ARG A 29 9.14 0.33 -14.35
N ILE A 30 9.63 0.07 -15.56
CA ILE A 30 8.81 -0.23 -16.74
C ILE A 30 8.05 -1.53 -16.51
N THR A 31 8.75 -2.60 -16.11
CA THR A 31 8.13 -3.91 -15.87
C THR A 31 7.07 -3.84 -14.77
N LYS A 32 7.34 -3.10 -13.68
CA LYS A 32 6.34 -2.87 -12.62
C LYS A 32 5.10 -2.15 -13.17
N HIS A 33 5.29 -1.13 -14.00
CA HIS A 33 4.19 -0.37 -14.59
C HIS A 33 3.34 -1.24 -15.52
N GLU A 34 3.97 -1.97 -16.45
CA GLU A 34 3.30 -2.87 -17.37
C GLU A 34 2.52 -3.97 -16.64
N LEU A 35 3.13 -4.56 -15.60
CA LEU A 35 2.47 -5.54 -14.75
C LEU A 35 1.22 -4.96 -14.07
N GLN A 36 1.32 -3.74 -13.52
CA GLN A 36 0.18 -3.09 -12.87
C GLN A 36 -0.95 -2.77 -13.87
N GLN A 37 -0.60 -2.35 -15.09
CA GLN A 37 -1.57 -2.11 -16.16
C GLN A 37 -2.28 -3.41 -16.57
N GLN A 38 -1.54 -4.51 -16.73
CA GLN A 38 -2.13 -5.82 -17.05
C GLN A 38 -3.05 -6.33 -15.94
N ILE A 39 -2.64 -6.18 -14.66
CA ILE A 39 -3.50 -6.54 -13.52
C ILE A 39 -4.78 -5.71 -13.51
N GLN A 40 -4.68 -4.40 -13.72
CA GLN A 40 -5.85 -3.52 -13.79
C GLN A 40 -6.80 -3.93 -14.93
N GLN A 41 -6.25 -4.18 -16.11
CA GLN A 41 -7.02 -4.60 -17.28
C GLN A 41 -7.72 -5.94 -17.03
N ALA A 42 -7.00 -6.92 -16.46
CA ALA A 42 -7.58 -8.21 -16.10
C ALA A 42 -8.70 -8.08 -15.06
N ILE A 43 -8.61 -7.15 -14.11
CA ILE A 43 -9.68 -6.87 -13.14
C ILE A 43 -10.89 -6.24 -13.84
N LEU A 44 -10.69 -5.29 -14.75
CA LEU A 44 -11.78 -4.67 -15.52
C LEU A 44 -12.54 -5.71 -16.35
N GLU A 45 -11.84 -6.68 -16.93
CA GLU A 45 -12.43 -7.78 -17.71
C GLU A 45 -13.24 -8.77 -16.86
N THR A 46 -13.19 -8.67 -15.52
CA THR A 46 -14.04 -9.49 -14.65
C THR A 46 -15.48 -8.95 -14.51
N ASP A 47 -15.82 -7.86 -15.21
CA ASP A 47 -17.16 -7.24 -15.20
C ASP A 47 -17.73 -7.02 -13.78
N GLY A 48 -16.85 -6.67 -12.83
CA GLY A 48 -17.21 -6.34 -11.46
C GLY A 48 -17.23 -7.53 -10.48
N LEU A 49 -16.86 -8.74 -10.91
CA LEU A 49 -16.68 -9.88 -10.00
C LEU A 49 -15.50 -9.68 -9.05
N VAL A 50 -14.48 -8.93 -9.49
CA VAL A 50 -13.32 -8.55 -8.68
C VAL A 50 -13.22 -7.03 -8.68
N SER A 51 -13.05 -6.44 -7.50
CA SER A 51 -12.91 -4.99 -7.32
C SER A 51 -11.67 -4.65 -6.50
N LEU A 52 -11.09 -3.48 -6.77
CA LEU A 52 -9.97 -2.96 -5.99
C LEU A 52 -10.48 -2.41 -4.65
N ALA A 53 -10.00 -2.99 -3.56
CA ALA A 53 -10.30 -2.47 -2.23
C ALA A 53 -9.71 -1.07 -2.05
N SER A 54 -10.51 -0.14 -1.53
CA SER A 54 -10.07 1.19 -1.11
C SER A 54 -10.06 1.29 0.42
N THR A 55 -8.99 1.82 1.01
CA THR A 55 -8.94 2.11 2.45
C THR A 55 -8.99 3.62 2.66
N THR A 56 -9.95 4.08 3.44
CA THR A 56 -9.99 5.47 3.93
C THR A 56 -9.16 5.55 5.22
N PHE A 57 -8.10 6.34 5.22
CA PHE A 57 -7.33 6.63 6.43
C PHE A 57 -7.83 7.93 7.04
N GLU A 58 -8.41 7.86 8.23
CA GLU A 58 -8.80 9.04 8.99
C GLU A 58 -7.64 9.51 9.88
N ILE A 59 -7.11 10.70 9.61
CA ILE A 59 -6.10 11.32 10.47
C ILE A 59 -6.83 12.04 11.60
N ILE A 60 -6.97 11.37 12.74
CA ILE A 60 -7.37 12.02 13.99
C ILE A 60 -6.29 13.06 14.36
N LYS A 61 -6.71 14.32 14.51
CA LYS A 61 -5.82 15.43 14.92
C LYS A 61 -5.01 15.03 16.15
N MET A 62 -3.73 15.43 16.17
CA MET A 62 -2.88 15.29 17.35
C MET A 62 -3.61 15.90 18.56
N PRO A 63 -3.62 15.23 19.72
CA PRO A 63 -4.27 15.77 20.92
C PRO A 63 -3.62 17.11 21.28
N THR A 64 -4.42 18.07 21.72
CA THR A 64 -3.91 19.38 22.16
C THR A 64 -3.02 19.18 23.39
N THR A 65 -1.71 19.26 23.20
CA THR A 65 -0.75 19.22 24.32
C THR A 65 -0.77 20.58 25.02
N SER A 66 -1.29 20.64 26.25
CA SER A 66 -1.16 21.85 27.08
C SER A 66 0.26 21.94 27.64
N ILE A 67 1.08 22.83 27.11
CA ILE A 67 2.42 23.07 27.65
C ILE A 67 2.28 24.13 28.75
N GLN A 68 2.52 23.71 30.00
CA GLN A 68 2.67 24.61 31.13
C GLN A 68 4.11 25.14 31.11
N VAL A 69 4.30 26.37 30.62
CA VAL A 69 5.61 27.03 30.70
C VAL A 69 5.76 27.61 32.09
N THR A 70 6.61 27.02 32.92
CA THR A 70 7.03 27.63 34.19
C THR A 70 8.22 28.53 33.91
N THR A 71 8.02 29.84 34.01
CA THR A 71 9.13 30.81 33.91
C THR A 71 10.00 30.67 35.17
N PRO A 72 11.32 30.51 35.05
CA PRO A 72 12.19 30.50 36.21
C PRO A 72 12.22 31.92 36.82
N THR A 73 11.91 32.00 38.11
CA THR A 73 12.07 33.20 38.93
C THR A 73 13.55 33.57 38.95
N GLN A 74 13.88 34.78 38.48
CA GLN A 74 15.21 35.37 38.59
C GLN A 74 15.39 35.92 40.01
N ASP A 75 16.45 35.48 40.70
CA ASP A 75 16.96 36.07 41.95
C ASP A 75 17.74 37.37 41.69
#